data_AF-A0A842MZ98-F1
#
_entry.id   AF-A0A842MZ98-F1
#
_cell.length_a   1.000
_cell.length_b   1.000
_cell.length_c   1.000
_cell.angle_alpha   90.00
_cell.angle_beta   90.00
_cell.angle_gamma   90.00
#
_symmetry.space_group_name_H-M   'P 1'
#
loop_
_entity.id
_entity.type
_entity.pdbx_description
1 polymer ?
#
loop_
_entity_poly.entity_id
_entity_poly.type
_entity_poly.pdbx_seq_one_letter_code
_entity_poly.pdbx_strand_id
1 'polypeptide(L)'
;MGEHYFSERPSSPERRGLVRARLRGLDFGFVTASGVFSFRRVDRGTRLLVESMVLPEGGRVLDLGCGYGVVGVVAGIFTTTPATALSLMGKASW
;
A
#
# COMPACT_ATOMS: atom_id res chain seq x y z
N MET A 1 -25.58 -4.72 8.69
CA MET A 1 -24.95 -5.99 8.28
C MET A 1 -23.79 -5.61 7.37
N GLY A 2 -22.55 -5.80 7.84
CA GLY A 2 -21.36 -5.21 7.20
C GLY A 2 -20.88 -6.03 6.01
N GLU A 3 -20.66 -5.37 4.87
CA GLU A 3 -19.97 -5.99 3.73
C GLU A 3 -18.52 -6.28 4.12
N HIS A 4 -18.08 -7.50 3.83
CA HIS A 4 -16.69 -7.89 4.00
C HIS A 4 -15.86 -7.32 2.85
N TYR A 5 -14.61 -6.95 3.14
CA TYR A 5 -13.64 -6.46 2.16
C TYR A 5 -13.43 -7.38 0.94
N PHE A 6 -13.88 -8.64 1.02
CA PHE A 6 -13.73 -9.68 0.01
C PHE A 6 -14.95 -9.85 -0.92
N SER A 7 -15.91 -8.93 -0.95
CA SER A 7 -17.08 -9.07 -1.82
C SER A 7 -16.74 -8.76 -3.29
N GLU A 8 -16.99 -9.70 -4.21
CA GLU A 8 -16.78 -9.56 -5.69
C GLU A 8 -17.45 -8.32 -6.31
N ARG A 9 -18.56 -7.86 -5.73
CA ARG A 9 -19.32 -6.68 -6.19
C ARG A 9 -19.74 -5.86 -4.98
N PRO A 10 -18.87 -4.99 -4.45
CA PRO A 10 -19.25 -4.12 -3.36
C PRO A 10 -20.39 -3.21 -3.85
N SER A 11 -21.52 -3.23 -3.15
CA SER A 11 -22.68 -2.40 -3.49
C SER A 11 -22.50 -0.93 -3.05
N SER A 12 -21.51 -0.69 -2.20
CA SER A 12 -21.21 0.62 -1.64
C SER A 12 -20.44 1.53 -2.61
N PRO A 13 -20.75 2.85 -2.64
CA PRO A 13 -20.04 3.78 -3.50
C PRO A 13 -18.56 3.90 -3.10
N GLU A 14 -17.68 3.94 -4.10
CA GLU A 14 -16.25 4.21 -3.90
C GLU A 14 -16.06 5.58 -3.24
N ARG A 15 -15.42 5.60 -2.07
CA ARG A 15 -14.99 6.83 -1.42
C ARG A 15 -13.48 6.91 -1.44
N ARG A 16 -12.96 7.92 -2.12
CA ARG A 16 -11.52 8.21 -2.13
C ARG A 16 -11.12 9.07 -0.94
N GLY A 17 -9.89 8.90 -0.48
CA GLY A 17 -9.34 9.68 0.63
C GLY A 17 -7.83 9.81 0.55
N LEU A 18 -7.29 10.82 1.23
CA LEU A 18 -5.86 11.03 1.37
C LEU A 18 -5.40 10.51 2.74
N VAL A 19 -4.44 9.59 2.72
CA VAL A 19 -3.72 9.14 3.90
C VAL A 19 -2.38 9.88 3.96
N ARG A 20 -2.10 10.55 5.08
CA ARG A 20 -0.80 11.17 5.36
C ARG A 20 -0.03 10.35 6.37
N ALA A 21 1.27 10.17 6.14
CA ALA A 21 2.14 9.44 7.07
C ALA A 21 3.59 9.91 6.96
N ARG A 22 4.26 10.03 8.10
CA ARG A 22 5.71 10.19 8.14
C ARG A 22 6.38 8.81 8.21
N LEU A 23 7.17 8.44 7.21
CA LEU A 23 7.80 7.12 7.06
C LEU A 23 9.29 7.31 6.78
N ARG A 24 10.16 6.64 7.54
CA ARG A 24 11.63 6.78 7.43
C ARG A 24 12.09 8.24 7.40
N GLY A 25 11.44 9.09 8.21
CA GLY A 25 11.75 10.52 8.35
C GLY A 25 11.10 11.45 7.32
N LEU A 26 10.54 10.94 6.21
CA LEU A 26 9.91 11.74 5.14
C LEU A 26 8.38 11.74 5.24
N ASP A 27 7.74 12.82 4.81
CA ASP A 27 6.28 12.93 4.76
C ASP A 27 5.71 12.42 3.43
N PHE A 28 4.70 11.57 3.53
CA PHE A 28 4.03 10.95 2.39
C PHE A 28 2.53 11.25 2.36
N GLY A 29 1.99 11.33 1.15
CA GLY A 29 0.55 11.37 0.88
C GLY A 29 0.15 10.25 -0.08
N PHE A 30 -0.82 9.44 0.31
CA PHE A 30 -1.34 8.34 -0.49
C PHE A 30 -2.83 8.52 -0.78
N VAL A 31 -3.20 8.46 -2.05
CA VAL A 31 -4.61 8.40 -2.45
C VAL A 31 -5.09 6.96 -2.30
N THR A 32 -6.20 6.78 -1.60
CA THR A 32 -6.78 5.47 -1.28
C THR A 32 -8.27 5.46 -1.64
N ALA A 33 -8.90 4.29 -1.59
CA ALA A 33 -10.33 4.11 -1.80
C ALA A 33 -10.92 3.13 -0.78
N SER A 34 -12.21 3.28 -0.45
CA SER A 34 -12.92 2.47 0.57
C SER A 34 -12.86 0.95 0.37
N GLY A 35 -12.58 0.47 -0.84
CA GLY A 35 -12.38 -0.95 -1.16
C GLY A 35 -10.92 -1.40 -1.13
N VAL A 36 -10.00 -0.63 -0.54
CA VAL A 36 -8.59 -0.99 -0.37
C VAL A 36 -8.27 -1.19 1.11
N PHE A 37 -7.43 -2.18 1.41
CA PHE A 37 -7.00 -2.47 2.79
C PHE A 37 -6.44 -1.21 3.46
N SER A 38 -6.87 -0.95 4.70
CA SER A 38 -6.45 0.19 5.52
C SER A 38 -6.56 1.55 4.80
N PHE A 39 -7.62 1.80 4.03
CA PHE A 39 -7.81 3.05 3.26
C PHE A 39 -7.89 4.35 4.09
N ARG A 40 -7.90 4.29 5.42
CA ARG A 40 -7.96 5.50 6.27
C ARG A 40 -6.62 5.86 6.91
N ARG A 41 -5.64 4.95 6.91
CA ARG A 41 -4.32 5.15 7.53
C ARG A 41 -3.32 4.11 7.04
N VAL A 42 -2.02 4.39 7.18
CA VAL A 42 -1.02 3.33 7.02
C VAL A 42 -1.20 2.30 8.14
N ASP A 43 -1.31 1.02 7.75
CA ASP A 43 -1.42 -0.08 8.71
C ASP A 43 -0.17 -0.17 9.60
N ARG A 44 -0.33 -0.65 10.83
CA ARG A 44 0.78 -0.74 11.79
C ARG A 44 1.87 -1.72 11.33
N GLY A 45 1.47 -2.85 10.74
CA GLY A 45 2.40 -3.84 10.19
C GLY A 45 3.15 -3.29 8.99
N THR A 46 2.44 -2.62 8.07
CA THR A 46 3.07 -1.92 6.94
C THR A 46 4.08 -0.87 7.41
N ARG A 47 3.74 -0.07 8.43
CA ARG A 47 4.66 0.91 9.02
C ARG A 47 5.89 0.21 9.61
N LEU A 48 5.70 -0.83 10.42
CA LEU A 48 6.82 -1.56 11.02
C LEU A 48 7.76 -2.10 9.94
N LEU A 49 7.22 -2.75 8.91
CA LEU A 49 8.00 -3.27 7.78
C LEU A 49 8.81 -2.17 7.10
N VAL A 50 8.18 -1.03 6.78
CA VAL A 50 8.85 0.10 6.12
C VAL A 50 9.97 0.69 6.97
N GLU A 51 9.80 0.78 8.29
CA GLU A 51 10.83 1.31 9.18
C GLU A 51 11.98 0.31 9.41
N SER A 52 11.71 -1.00 9.35
CA SER A 52 12.72 -2.04 9.60
C SER A 52 13.37 -2.64 8.36
N MET A 53 12.82 -2.43 7.17
CA MET A 53 13.32 -3.07 5.95
C MET A 53 14.75 -2.62 5.60
N VAL A 54 15.58 -3.59 5.23
CA VAL A 54 16.88 -3.36 4.62
C VAL A 54 16.71 -3.56 3.12
N LEU A 55 16.97 -2.51 2.34
CA LEU A 55 16.84 -2.56 0.89
C LEU A 55 18.16 -3.04 0.28
N PRO A 56 18.11 -3.86 -0.78
CA PRO A 56 19.32 -4.32 -1.44
C PRO A 56 20.02 -3.16 -2.18
N GLU A 57 21.35 -3.23 -2.25
CA GLU A 57 22.18 -2.28 -2.99
C GLU A 57 22.11 -2.50 -4.52
N GLY A 58 21.64 -3.67 -4.97
CA GLY A 58 21.44 -4.03 -6.37
C GLY A 58 20.38 -5.11 -6.57
N GLY A 59 19.79 -5.18 -7.76
CA GLY A 59 18.83 -6.24 -8.14
C GLY A 59 17.48 -5.71 -8.61
N ARG A 60 16.37 -6.25 -8.06
CA ARG A 60 15.00 -5.72 -8.24
C ARG A 60 14.20 -5.95 -6.96
N VAL A 61 13.35 -5.00 -6.61
CA VAL A 61 12.38 -5.14 -5.51
C VAL A 61 10.99 -5.38 -6.09
N LEU A 62 10.25 -6.32 -5.51
CA LEU A 62 8.85 -6.60 -5.84
C LEU A 62 7.97 -6.41 -4.61
N ASP A 63 7.05 -5.46 -4.66
CA ASP A 63 6.01 -5.26 -3.64
C ASP A 63 4.77 -6.09 -4.02
N LEU A 64 4.61 -7.25 -3.37
CA LEU A 64 3.51 -8.18 -3.57
C LEU A 64 2.33 -7.86 -2.66
N GLY A 65 1.16 -7.66 -3.26
CA GLY A 65 -0.02 -7.24 -2.49
C GLY A 65 0.09 -5.78 -2.08
N CYS A 66 0.60 -4.94 -2.99
CA CYS A 66 0.99 -3.57 -2.70
C CYS A 66 -0.15 -2.66 -2.20
N GLY A 67 -1.42 -3.05 -2.42
CA GLY A 67 -2.58 -2.25 -2.02
C GLY A 67 -2.54 -0.88 -2.68
N TYR A 68 -2.47 0.19 -1.88
CA TYR A 68 -2.27 1.55 -2.38
C TYR A 68 -0.79 1.98 -2.47
N GLY A 69 0.15 1.04 -2.37
CA GLY A 69 1.54 1.18 -2.80
C GLY A 69 2.54 1.69 -1.75
N VAL A 70 2.21 1.65 -0.45
CA VAL A 70 3.08 2.24 0.60
C VAL A 70 4.49 1.66 0.58
N VAL A 71 4.61 0.32 0.59
CA VAL A 71 5.92 -0.35 0.68
C VAL A 71 6.74 -0.07 -0.58
N GLY A 72 6.15 -0.30 -1.75
CA GLY A 72 6.82 -0.07 -3.04
C GLY A 72 7.28 1.38 -3.26
N VAL A 73 6.45 2.37 -2.90
CA VAL A 73 6.81 3.79 -3.03
C VAL A 73 7.97 4.14 -2.09
N VAL A 74 7.91 3.71 -0.83
CA VAL A 74 9.02 3.98 0.10
C VAL A 74 10.28 3.22 -0.33
N ALA A 75 10.17 1.97 -0.76
CA ALA A 75 11.31 1.22 -1.27
C ALA A 75 11.97 1.95 -2.44
N GLY A 76 11.20 2.39 -3.44
CA GLY A 76 11.72 3.08 -4.62
C GLY A 76 12.40 4.43 -4.36
N ILE A 77 12.06 5.11 -3.25
CA ILE A 77 12.74 6.35 -2.85
C ILE A 77 14.08 6.08 -2.16
N PHE A 78 14.17 4.98 -1.41
CA PHE A 78 15.32 4.68 -0.55
C PHE A 78 16.28 3.65 -1.15
N THR A 79 16.07 3.20 -2.38
CA THR A 79 17.00 2.32 -3.10
C THR A 79 17.40 2.91 -4.44
N THR A 80 18.60 2.57 -4.90
CA THR A 80 19.10 2.86 -6.25
C THR A 80 18.63 1.82 -7.27
N THR A 81 18.02 0.74 -6.80
CA THR A 81 17.58 -0.40 -7.59
C THR A 81 16.16 -0.17 -8.15
N PRO A 82 15.82 -0.66 -9.35
CA PRO A 82 14.44 -0.59 -9.83
C PRO A 82 13.46 -1.31 -8.90
N ALA A 83 12.37 -0.63 -8.52
CA ALA A 83 11.28 -1.19 -7.73
C ALA A 83 10.02 -1.35 -8.61
N THR A 84 9.42 -2.53 -8.56
CA THR A 84 8.15 -2.84 -9.22
C THR A 84 7.09 -3.13 -8.18
N ALA A 85 5.92 -2.50 -8.29
CA ALA A 85 4.78 -2.78 -7.43
C ALA A 85 3.74 -3.62 -8.18
N LEU A 86 3.26 -4.69 -7.56
CA LEU A 86 2.23 -5.56 -8.11
C LEU A 86 1.15 -5.85 -7.07
N SER A 87 -0.07 -5.40 -7.35
CA SER A 87 -1.25 -5.87 -6.62
C SER A 87 -1.88 -7.00 -7.42
N LEU A 88 -1.94 -8.20 -6.83
CA LEU A 88 -2.80 -9.29 -7.33
C LEU A 88 -4.27 -9.09 -6.92
N MET A 89 -4.51 -8.18 -5.97
CA MET A 89 -5.84 -7.80 -5.53
C MET A 89 -6.26 -6.59 -6.37
N GLY A 90 -7.01 -6.84 -7.46
CA GLY A 90 -7.96 -5.85 -7.96
C GLY A 90 -8.94 -5.47 -6.83
N LYS A 91 -9.59 -4.31 -6.90
CA LYS A 91 -10.67 -3.96 -5.95
C LYS A 91 -11.56 -5.19 -5.78
N ALA A 92 -11.49 -5.84 -4.61
CA ALA A 92 -12.16 -7.09 -4.27
C ALA A 92 -12.71 -7.88 -5.48
N SER A 93 -11.89 -8.73 -6.09
CA SER A 93 -12.35 -9.70 -7.08
C SER A 93 -11.70 -11.06 -6.83
N TRP A 94 -12.28 -11.79 -5.89
CA TRP A 94 -12.36 -13.24 -5.79
C TRP A 94 -13.72 -13.59 -5.21
#